data_AF-A0A7X7MXW9-F1
#
_entry.id   AF-A0A7X7MXW9-F1
#
_cell.length_a   1.000
_cell.length_b   1.000
_cell.length_c   1.000
_cell.angle_alpha   90.00
_cell.angle_beta   90.00
_cell.angle_gamma   90.00
#
_symmetry.space_group_name_H-M   'P 1'
#
loop_
_entity.id
_entity.type
_entity.pdbx_description
1 polymer ?
#
loop_
_entity_poly.entity_id
_entity_poly.type
_entity_poly.pdbx_seq_one_letter_code
_entity_poly.pdbx_strand_id
1 'polypeptide(L)'
;TLDMDMLGYIDPNITINIVENGKLHEKKNLELPEKLTNVIRCHNPRCITSTEQEIKHTFLLADRENRIYRCIYCDVAHKEQMVYY
;
A
#
# COMPACT_ATOMS: atom_id res chain seq x y z
N THR A 1 3.50 -14.99 4.07
CA THR A 1 2.55 -14.46 5.06
C THR A 1 1.66 -13.46 4.36
N LEU A 2 0.39 -13.34 4.73
CA LEU A 2 -0.52 -12.35 4.15
C LEU A 2 -0.09 -10.92 4.56
N ASP A 3 -0.03 -10.00 3.60
CA ASP A 3 0.38 -8.61 3.84
C ASP A 3 -0.86 -7.74 4.07
N MET A 4 -0.98 -7.20 5.29
CA MET A 4 -2.12 -6.37 5.69
C MET A 4 -2.04 -4.95 5.10
N ASP A 5 -0.82 -4.47 4.79
CA ASP A 5 -0.65 -3.14 4.19
C ASP A 5 -1.17 -3.15 2.75
N MET A 6 -0.96 -4.27 2.03
CA MET A 6 -1.55 -4.46 0.70
C MET A 6 -3.08 -4.44 0.76
N LEU A 7 -3.69 -5.14 1.72
CA LEU A 7 -5.15 -5.18 1.85
C LEU A 7 -5.71 -3.81 2.25
N GLY A 8 -5.08 -3.12 3.21
CA GLY A 8 -5.51 -1.79 3.64
C GLY A 8 -5.38 -0.73 2.54
N TYR A 9 -4.37 -0.87 1.66
CA TYR A 9 -4.24 -0.03 0.47
C TYR A 9 -5.35 -0.28 -0.57
N ILE A 10 -5.72 -1.55 -0.79
CA ILE A 10 -6.77 -1.93 -1.76
C ILE A 10 -8.13 -1.44 -1.28
N ASP A 11 -8.51 -1.78 -0.05
CA ASP A 11 -9.77 -1.36 0.54
C ASP A 11 -9.65 -1.26 2.07
N PRO A 12 -9.64 -0.04 2.63
CA PRO A 12 -9.57 0.16 4.06
C PRO A 12 -10.89 -0.22 4.78
N ASN A 13 -11.96 -0.56 4.07
CA ASN A 13 -13.23 -0.98 4.68
C ASN A 13 -13.35 -2.50 4.86
N ILE A 14 -12.33 -3.28 4.43
CA ILE A 14 -12.33 -4.73 4.63
C ILE A 14 -12.30 -5.06 6.13
N THR A 15 -13.20 -5.96 6.53
CA THR A 15 -13.16 -6.59 7.85
C THR A 15 -12.57 -8.00 7.74
N ILE A 16 -11.50 -8.24 8.49
CA ILE A 16 -10.86 -9.55 8.62
C ILE A 16 -11.43 -10.27 9.85
N ASN A 17 -12.06 -11.43 9.64
CA ASN A 17 -12.49 -12.31 10.73
C ASN A 17 -11.43 -13.38 10.99
N ILE A 18 -10.87 -13.42 12.20
CA ILE A 18 -9.95 -14.47 12.64
C ILE A 18 -10.76 -15.54 13.37
N VAL A 19 -10.67 -16.79 12.91
CA VAL A 19 -11.41 -17.95 13.45
C VAL A 19 -10.42 -18.94 14.04
N GLU A 20 -10.63 -19.32 15.30
CA GLU A 20 -9.82 -20.31 16.01
C GLU A 20 -10.74 -21.32 16.68
N ASN A 21 -10.37 -22.61 16.63
CA ASN A 21 -11.16 -23.70 17.23
C ASN A 21 -12.65 -23.70 16.80
N GLY A 22 -12.92 -23.33 15.54
CA GLY A 22 -14.27 -23.27 14.98
C GLY A 22 -15.13 -22.12 15.51
N LYS A 23 -14.55 -21.14 16.21
CA LYS A 23 -15.25 -19.97 16.74
C LYS A 23 -14.60 -18.68 16.26
N LEU A 24 -15.41 -17.65 16.06
CA LEU A 24 -14.90 -16.31 15.80
C LEU A 24 -14.09 -15.84 17.01
N HIS A 25 -12.80 -15.58 16.80
CA HIS A 25 -11.88 -15.13 17.83
C HIS A 25 -11.75 -13.59 17.82
N GLU A 26 -11.54 -13.00 16.64
CA GLU A 26 -11.30 -11.55 16.50
C GLU A 26 -11.88 -11.02 15.18
N LYS A 27 -12.27 -9.74 15.17
CA LYS A 27 -12.49 -8.96 13.95
C LYS A 27 -11.51 -7.81 13.88
N LYS A 28 -10.76 -7.70 12.80
CA LYS A 28 -9.89 -6.55 12.52
C LYS A 28 -10.49 -5.73 11.38
N ASN A 29 -10.65 -4.44 11.60
CA ASN A 29 -10.86 -3.51 10.50
C ASN A 29 -9.48 -3.03 10.03
N LEU A 30 -9.32 -2.89 8.73
CA LEU A 30 -8.13 -2.29 8.17
C LEU A 30 -8.27 -0.77 8.12
N GLU A 31 -7.15 -0.09 7.95
CA GLU A 31 -7.09 1.34 7.66
C GLU A 31 -6.11 1.54 6.51
N LEU A 32 -6.12 2.73 5.91
CA LEU A 32 -5.06 3.12 4.98
C LEU A 32 -3.71 3.09 5.73
N PRO A 33 -2.72 2.30 5.26
CA PRO A 33 -1.42 2.23 5.90
C PRO A 33 -0.68 3.56 5.79
N GLU A 34 0.00 4.00 6.84
CA GLU A 34 0.83 5.23 6.80
C GLU A 34 2.04 5.08 5.87
N LYS A 35 2.51 3.85 5.68
CA LYS A 35 3.68 3.53 4.85
C LYS A 35 3.42 2.27 4.04
N LEU A 36 3.80 2.30 2.77
CA LEU A 36 3.78 1.14 1.88
C LEU A 36 5.20 0.79 1.48
N THR A 37 5.58 -0.48 1.58
CA THR A 37 6.89 -0.97 1.16
C THR A 37 6.71 -2.14 0.19
N ASN A 38 7.10 -1.96 -1.07
CA ASN A 38 6.92 -2.94 -2.16
C ASN A 38 5.48 -3.36 -2.47
N VAL A 39 4.48 -2.63 -1.96
CA VAL A 39 3.06 -2.82 -2.31
C VAL A 39 2.75 -2.17 -3.66
N ILE A 40 3.29 -0.98 -3.90
CA ILE A 40 3.16 -0.20 -5.14
C ILE A 40 4.53 0.24 -5.66
N ARG A 41 4.61 0.60 -6.94
CA ARG A 41 5.86 1.00 -7.61
C ARG A 41 5.88 2.48 -7.97
N CYS A 42 7.09 3.05 -8.01
CA CYS A 42 7.29 4.41 -8.51
C CYS A 42 7.45 4.37 -10.02
N HIS A 43 6.62 5.15 -10.72
CA HIS A 43 6.64 5.26 -12.17
C HIS A 43 7.33 6.54 -12.67
N ASN A 44 7.93 7.33 -11.76
CA ASN A 44 8.75 8.47 -12.16
C ASN A 44 10.07 7.94 -12.74
N PRO A 45 10.35 8.09 -14.04
CA PRO A 45 11.54 7.52 -14.67
C PRO A 45 12.84 8.14 -14.14
N ARG A 46 12.76 9.26 -13.41
CA ARG A 46 13.89 9.93 -12.76
C ARG A 46 14.08 9.53 -11.29
N CYS A 47 13.28 8.61 -10.76
CA CYS A 47 13.42 8.14 -9.39
C CYS A 47 14.57 7.12 -9.28
N ILE A 48 15.32 7.19 -8.18
CA ILE A 48 16.40 6.23 -7.89
C ILE A 48 15.92 4.77 -7.88
N THR A 49 14.66 4.53 -7.49
CA THR A 49 14.05 3.19 -7.51
C THR A 49 13.80 2.64 -8.92
N SER A 50 13.91 3.48 -9.95
CA SER A 50 13.75 3.07 -11.35
C SER A 50 15.11 2.79 -12.02
N THR A 51 16.22 3.23 -11.42
CA THR A 51 17.57 3.07 -11.96
C THR A 51 18.37 2.02 -11.20
N GLU A 52 18.30 2.02 -9.87
CA GLU A 52 19.07 1.12 -9.02
C GLU A 52 18.30 -0.16 -8.70
N GLN A 53 18.99 -1.30 -8.80
CA GLN A 53 18.48 -2.57 -8.34
C GLN A 53 18.54 -2.62 -6.80
N GLU A 54 17.70 -3.43 -6.16
CA GLU A 54 17.68 -3.67 -4.70
C GLU A 54 17.14 -2.53 -3.81
N ILE A 55 16.75 -1.38 -4.37
CA ILE A 55 16.04 -0.35 -3.59
C ILE A 55 14.54 -0.67 -3.52
N LYS A 56 14.01 -0.76 -2.30
CA LYS A 56 12.58 -1.00 -2.07
C LYS A 56 11.74 0.22 -2.48
N HIS A 57 10.67 0.00 -3.21
CA HIS A 57 9.69 1.05 -3.48
C HIS A 57 8.94 1.38 -2.20
N THR A 58 9.16 2.58 -1.68
CA THR A 58 8.58 3.02 -0.41
C THR A 58 7.79 4.29 -0.59
N PHE A 59 6.57 4.32 -0.03
CA PHE A 59 5.65 5.45 -0.10
C PHE A 59 5.08 5.77 1.28
N LEU A 60 4.74 7.04 1.50
CA LEU A 60 4.04 7.51 2.70
C LEU A 60 2.68 8.08 2.32
N LEU A 61 1.68 7.87 3.18
CA LEU A 61 0.36 8.48 3.05
C LEU A 61 0.50 10.00 3.30
N ALA A 62 0.41 10.78 2.24
CA ALA A 62 0.55 12.24 2.31
C ALA A 62 -0.81 12.94 2.45
N ASP A 63 -1.89 12.30 1.97
CA ASP A 63 -3.25 12.79 2.07
C ASP A 63 -4.20 11.61 2.27
N ARG A 64 -4.78 11.49 3.45
CA ARG A 64 -5.70 10.40 3.80
C ARG A 64 -7.06 10.57 3.13
N GLU A 65 -7.55 11.79 2.99
CA GLU A 65 -8.87 12.07 2.42
C GLU A 65 -8.90 11.75 0.92
N ASN A 66 -7.83 12.10 0.21
CA ASN A 66 -7.69 11.85 -1.23
C ASN A 66 -6.88 10.56 -1.54
N ARG A 67 -6.51 9.79 -0.51
CA ARG A 67 -5.68 8.56 -0.60
C ARG A 67 -4.37 8.73 -1.40
N ILE A 68 -3.70 9.86 -1.22
CA ILE A 68 -2.48 10.17 -1.96
C ILE A 68 -1.28 9.63 -1.21
N TYR A 69 -0.56 8.72 -1.87
CA TYR A 69 0.74 8.23 -1.42
C TYR A 69 1.87 8.93 -2.18
N ARG A 70 2.93 9.34 -1.49
CA ARG A 70 4.11 9.97 -2.11
C ARG A 70 5.35 9.12 -1.92
N CYS A 71 6.15 9.00 -2.99
CA CYS A 71 7.39 8.25 -2.95
C CYS A 71 8.40 8.94 -2.04
N ILE A 72 9.02 8.21 -1.11
CA ILE A 72 9.99 8.82 -0.17
C ILE A 72 11.26 9.35 -0.86
N TYR A 73 11.53 8.89 -2.09
CA TYR A 73 12.77 9.22 -2.79
C TYR A 73 12.64 10.43 -3.71
N CYS A 74 11.52 10.55 -4.43
CA CYS A 74 11.33 11.61 -5.42
C CYS A 74 10.14 12.53 -5.13
N ASP A 75 9.41 12.28 -4.03
CA ASP A 75 8.23 13.02 -3.59
C ASP A 75 7.06 13.09 -4.59
N VAL A 76 7.15 12.34 -5.70
CA VAL A 76 6.07 12.25 -6.68
C VAL A 76 4.90 11.46 -6.10
N ALA A 77 3.70 12.05 -6.19
CA ALA A 77 2.45 11.38 -5.86
C ALA A 77 2.25 10.17 -6.78
N HIS A 78 1.95 9.02 -6.18
CA HIS A 78 1.59 7.81 -6.90
C HIS A 78 0.27 8.04 -7.64
N LYS A 79 0.24 7.61 -8.90
CA LYS A 79 -0.98 7.61 -9.71
C LYS A 79 -1.28 6.18 -10.05
N GLU A 80 -2.50 5.75 -9.78
CA GLU A 80 -2.98 4.44 -10.19
C GLU A 80 -2.93 4.35 -11.72
N GLN A 81 -2.17 3.40 -12.22
CA GLN A 81 -2.11 3.16 -13.66
C GLN A 81 -3.31 2.31 -14.02
N MET A 82 -4.36 2.92 -14.63
CA MET A 82 -5.47 2.14 -15.17
C MET A 82 -4.93 1.16 -16.20
N VAL A 83 -4.99 -0.14 -15.87
CA VAL A 83 -4.74 -1.21 -16.83
C VAL A 83 -6.06 -1.44 -17.57
N TYR A 84 -6.17 -0.89 -18.77
CA TYR A 84 -7.25 -1.24 -19.68
C TYR A 84 -6.95 -2.63 -20.24
N TYR A 85 -7.77 -3.63 -19.90
CA TYR A 85 -7.82 -4.91 -20.60
C TYR A 85 -8.70 -4.77 -21.84
#